data_AF-A0A803FUM3-F1
#
_entry.id   AF-A0A803FUM3-F1
#
_cell.length_a   1.000
_cell.length_b   1.000
_cell.length_c   1.000
_cell.angle_alpha   90.00
_cell.angle_beta   90.00
_cell.angle_gamma   90.00
#
_symmetry.space_group_name_H-M   'P 1'
#
loop_
_entity.id
_entity.type
_entity.pdbx_description
1 polymer ?
#
loop_
_entity_poly.entity_id
_entity_poly.type
_entity_poly.pdbx_seq_one_letter_code
_entity_poly.pdbx_strand_id
1 'polypeptide(L)'
;MSTCITRAQKKRRWLEIGKWLSIIFFFLIAIIGNVWFSNVTVSLRIFAIILLLTIAVGIFRLTEKGKITIVYINQTYKEIRKIIWPSRQETFNTTLIVSAATAAMSLILWGLDNLLVRIISFITGLRF
;
A
#
# COMPACT_ATOMS: atom_id res chain seq x y z
N MET A 1 39.74 13.11 10.36
CA MET A 1 38.43 13.26 9.68
C MET A 1 37.52 12.02 9.81
N SER A 2 38.05 10.80 9.90
CA SER A 2 37.29 9.53 9.93
C SER A 2 36.62 9.18 11.27
N THR A 3 37.09 9.71 12.41
CA THR A 3 36.58 9.37 13.75
C THR A 3 35.29 10.10 14.16
N CYS A 4 34.91 11.19 13.47
CA CYS A 4 33.69 11.94 13.77
C CYS A 4 32.44 11.27 13.16
N ILE A 5 32.58 10.68 11.97
CA ILE A 5 31.50 10.01 11.25
C ILE A 5 31.01 8.77 12.02
N THR A 6 31.91 8.03 12.67
CA THR A 6 31.56 6.82 13.43
C THR A 6 30.73 7.11 14.68
N ARG A 7 30.97 8.22 15.39
CA ARG A 7 30.17 8.61 16.56
C ARG A 7 28.75 9.04 16.17
N ALA A 8 28.60 9.78 15.07
CA ALA A 8 27.31 10.19 14.54
C ALA A 8 26.48 9.00 14.01
N GLN A 9 27.14 8.06 13.33
CA GLN A 9 26.54 6.80 12.85
C GLN A 9 26.15 5.88 14.02
N LYS A 10 27.01 5.74 15.03
CA LYS A 10 26.74 4.95 16.24
C LYS A 10 25.48 5.48 16.94
N LYS A 11 25.38 6.80 17.15
CA LYS A 11 24.20 7.43 17.78
C LYS A 11 22.91 7.25 16.97
N ARG A 12 22.95 7.25 15.63
CA ARG A 12 21.79 6.88 14.77
C ARG A 12 21.36 5.43 14.99
N ARG A 13 22.30 4.49 15.00
CA ARG A 13 22.02 3.06 15.14
C ARG A 13 21.37 2.69 16.48
N TRP A 14 21.78 3.31 17.58
CA TRP A 14 21.14 3.08 18.90
C TRP A 14 19.70 3.59 18.96
N LEU A 15 19.38 4.67 18.26
CA LEU A 15 18.02 5.19 18.15
C LEU A 15 17.13 4.32 17.26
N GLU A 16 17.69 3.73 16.21
CA GLU A 16 16.99 2.76 15.36
C GLU A 16 16.73 1.45 16.11
N ILE A 17 17.72 0.92 16.82
CA ILE A 17 17.57 -0.25 17.69
C ILE A 17 16.47 -0.03 18.72
N GLY A 18 16.40 1.15 19.34
CA GLY A 18 15.31 1.48 20.28
C GLY A 18 13.92 1.46 19.64
N LYS A 19 13.79 1.93 18.39
CA LYS A 19 12.52 1.87 17.64
C LYS A 19 12.12 0.46 17.25
N TRP A 20 13.08 -0.32 16.73
CA TRP A 20 12.86 -1.73 16.39
C TRP A 20 12.50 -2.55 17.64
N LEU A 21 13.12 -2.25 18.79
CA LEU A 21 12.78 -2.88 20.06
C LEU A 21 11.34 -2.58 20.47
N SER A 22 10.84 -1.36 20.26
CA SER A 22 9.45 -0.99 20.55
C SER A 22 8.46 -1.75 19.66
N ILE A 23 8.77 -1.94 18.38
CA ILE A 23 7.95 -2.74 17.44
C ILE A 23 7.93 -4.22 17.88
N ILE A 24 9.10 -4.78 18.20
CA ILE A 24 9.24 -6.17 18.66
C ILE A 24 8.49 -6.38 19.97
N PHE A 25 8.63 -5.46 20.93
CA PHE A 25 7.92 -5.50 22.21
C PHE A 25 6.41 -5.48 22.03
N PHE A 26 5.90 -4.62 21.13
CA PHE A 26 4.49 -4.55 20.80
C PHE A 26 3.97 -5.85 20.16
N PHE A 27 4.75 -6.42 19.24
CA PHE A 27 4.45 -7.69 18.59
C PHE A 27 4.41 -8.85 19.59
N LEU A 28 5.35 -8.89 20.54
CA LEU A 28 5.35 -9.87 21.63
C LEU A 28 4.11 -9.73 22.52
N ILE A 29 3.71 -8.50 22.91
CA ILE A 29 2.50 -8.30 23.72
C ILE A 29 1.24 -8.73 22.97
N ALA A 30 1.15 -8.47 21.67
CA ALA A 30 0.01 -8.92 20.85
C ALA A 30 -0.08 -10.46 20.80
N ILE A 31 1.05 -11.15 20.67
CA ILE A 31 1.11 -12.62 20.70
C ILE A 31 0.71 -13.16 22.07
N ILE A 32 1.27 -12.60 23.16
CA ILE A 32 1.00 -13.03 24.54
C ILE A 32 -0.47 -12.78 24.92
N GLY A 33 -1.02 -11.63 24.52
CA GLY A 33 -2.42 -11.28 24.72
C GLY A 33 -3.37 -12.25 24.01
N ASN A 34 -3.01 -12.73 22.81
CA ASN A 34 -3.79 -13.73 22.09
C ASN A 34 -3.84 -15.09 22.80
N VAL A 35 -2.75 -15.50 23.45
CA VAL A 35 -2.67 -16.80 24.15
C VAL A 35 -3.42 -16.78 25.49
N TRP A 36 -3.31 -15.69 26.25
CA TRP A 36 -3.99 -15.56 27.55
C TRP A 36 -5.51 -15.42 27.43
N PHE A 37 -6.00 -14.78 26.36
CA PHE A 37 -7.43 -14.50 26.17
C PHE A 37 -8.22 -15.65 25.53
N SER A 38 -7.74 -16.89 25.55
CA SER A 38 -8.39 -18.05 24.90
C SER A 38 -9.88 -18.24 25.29
N ASN A 39 -10.27 -17.82 26.51
CA ASN A 39 -11.63 -18.01 27.06
C ASN A 39 -12.60 -16.81 26.98
N VAL A 40 -12.23 -15.69 26.32
CA VAL A 40 -13.07 -14.46 26.30
C VAL A 40 -13.56 -14.13 24.88
N THR A 41 -14.78 -13.57 24.78
CA THR A 41 -15.47 -13.12 23.56
C THR A 41 -14.56 -12.30 22.64
N VAL A 42 -14.60 -12.60 21.33
CA VAL A 42 -13.75 -12.05 20.27
C VAL A 42 -13.70 -10.51 20.26
N SER A 43 -14.80 -9.83 20.58
CA SER A 43 -14.91 -8.36 20.57
C SER A 43 -13.95 -7.66 21.54
N LEU A 44 -13.74 -8.20 22.74
CA LEU A 44 -12.84 -7.60 23.74
C LEU A 44 -11.37 -7.73 23.33
N ARG A 45 -10.99 -8.80 22.63
CA ARG A 45 -9.62 -8.99 22.11
C ARG A 45 -9.26 -7.90 21.11
N ILE A 46 -10.18 -7.58 20.19
CA ILE A 46 -9.99 -6.57 19.15
C ILE A 46 -9.80 -5.18 19.77
N PHE A 47 -10.63 -4.82 20.76
CA PHE A 47 -10.50 -3.53 21.47
C PHE A 47 -9.15 -3.38 22.20
N ALA A 48 -8.69 -4.43 22.89
CA ALA A 48 -7.40 -4.40 23.59
C ALA A 48 -6.22 -4.20 22.63
N ILE A 49 -6.24 -4.87 21.48
CA ILE A 49 -5.20 -4.74 20.45
C ILE A 49 -5.19 -3.33 19.86
N ILE A 50 -6.36 -2.77 19.54
CA ILE A 50 -6.49 -1.42 18.99
C ILE A 50 -6.02 -0.35 19.99
N LEU A 51 -6.38 -0.49 21.27
CA LEU A 51 -5.96 0.44 22.33
C LEU A 51 -4.43 0.45 22.47
N LEU A 52 -3.82 -0.74 22.52
CA LEU A 52 -2.38 -0.89 22.59
C LEU A 52 -1.71 -0.22 21.37
N LEU A 53 -2.24 -0.47 20.17
CA LEU A 53 -1.66 0.01 18.91
C LEU A 53 -1.71 1.53 18.81
N THR A 54 -2.79 2.13 19.31
CA THR A 54 -2.95 3.58 19.38
C THR A 54 -1.90 4.23 20.31
N ILE A 55 -1.62 3.61 21.46
CA ILE A 55 -0.60 4.09 22.41
C ILE A 55 0.80 3.97 21.80
N ALA A 56 1.11 2.86 21.13
CA ALA A 56 2.39 2.66 20.45
C ALA A 56 2.63 3.69 19.33
N VAL A 57 1.60 3.96 18.53
CA VAL A 57 1.63 5.01 17.48
C VAL A 57 1.81 6.40 18.09
N GLY A 58 1.17 6.69 19.23
CA GLY A 58 1.34 7.93 19.97
C GLY A 58 2.78 8.17 20.42
N ILE A 59 3.41 7.16 21.01
CA ILE A 59 4.81 7.22 21.46
C ILE A 59 5.76 7.37 20.27
N PHE A 60 5.49 6.68 19.16
CA PHE A 60 6.27 6.81 17.93
C PHE A 60 6.21 8.23 17.35
N ARG A 61 5.03 8.87 17.37
CA ARG A 61 4.83 10.23 16.85
C ARG A 61 5.53 11.31 17.66
N LEU A 62 5.71 11.11 18.96
CA LEU A 62 6.38 12.07 19.85
C LEU A 62 7.92 12.07 19.71
N THR A 63 8.50 11.19 18.89
CA THR A 63 9.95 11.14 18.69
C THR A 63 10.45 12.24 17.73
N GLU A 64 11.28 13.15 18.25
CA GLU A 64 11.81 14.38 17.63
C GLU A 64 12.51 14.25 16.26
N LYS A 65 12.79 13.03 15.78
CA LYS A 65 13.39 12.80 14.46
C LYS A 65 12.41 13.01 13.30
N GLY A 66 11.10 13.07 13.55
CA GLY A 66 10.12 13.41 12.52
C GLY A 66 10.37 14.78 11.89
N LYS A 67 10.72 15.79 12.70
CA LYS A 67 10.97 17.17 12.23
C LYS A 67 12.12 17.26 11.21
N ILE A 68 13.22 16.54 11.46
CA ILE A 68 14.41 16.59 10.60
C ILE A 68 14.17 15.83 9.29
N THR A 69 13.47 14.70 9.35
CA THR A 69 13.07 13.95 8.16
C THR A 69 12.08 14.73 7.30
N ILE A 70 11.13 15.47 7.90
CA ILE A 70 10.21 16.35 7.16
C ILE A 70 10.96 17.46 6.40
N VAL A 71 11.99 18.06 7.00
CA VAL A 71 12.82 19.07 6.33
C VAL A 71 13.59 18.47 5.15
N TYR A 72 14.14 17.26 5.31
CA TYR A 72 14.86 16.55 4.25
C TYR A 72 13.93 16.11 3.10
N ILE A 73 12.73 15.64 3.44
CA ILE A 73 11.67 15.29 2.48
C ILE A 73 11.26 16.52 1.67
N ASN A 74 11.11 17.68 2.31
CA ASN A 74 10.82 18.94 1.61
C ASN A 74 11.95 19.37 0.67
N GLN A 75 13.21 19.02 0.95
CA GLN A 75 14.33 19.27 0.06
C GLN A 75 14.30 18.32 -1.15
N THR A 76 13.99 17.04 -0.96
CA THR A 76 13.83 16.05 -2.05
C THR A 76 12.64 16.37 -2.95
N TYR A 77 11.51 16.84 -2.40
CA TYR A 77 10.35 17.26 -3.22
C TYR A 77 10.64 18.49 -4.09
N LYS A 78 11.58 19.36 -3.70
CA LYS A 78 12.00 20.51 -4.53
C LYS A 78 12.81 20.05 -5.75
N GLU A 79 13.52 18.92 -5.67
CA GLU A 79 14.23 18.33 -6.82
C GLU A 79 13.31 17.49 -7.71
N ILE A 80 12.32 16.80 -7.15
CA ILE A 80 11.33 16.04 -7.91
C ILE A 80 10.54 16.94 -8.88
N ARG A 81 10.31 18.21 -8.52
CA ARG A 81 9.67 19.19 -9.42
C ARG A 81 10.52 19.58 -10.64
N LYS A 82 11.80 19.23 -10.70
CA LYS A 82 12.65 19.39 -11.90
C LYS A 82 12.52 18.25 -12.89
N ILE A 83 11.88 17.15 -12.50
CA ILE A 83 11.43 16.15 -13.45
C ILE A 83 10.21 16.77 -14.11
N ILE A 84 10.44 17.43 -15.24
CA ILE A 84 9.41 17.84 -16.21
C ILE A 84 8.44 16.67 -16.39
N TRP A 85 7.38 16.67 -15.59
CA TRP A 85 6.35 15.66 -15.69
C TRP A 85 5.55 16.01 -16.95
N PRO A 86 5.41 15.07 -17.88
CA PRO A 86 4.83 15.32 -19.20
C PRO A 86 3.44 15.95 -19.06
N SER A 87 3.19 16.94 -19.91
CA SER A 87 1.91 17.65 -20.04
C SER A 87 0.77 16.65 -20.28
N ARG A 88 -0.28 16.73 -19.45
CA ARG A 88 -1.42 15.79 -19.47
C ARG A 88 -2.22 15.82 -20.77
N GLN A 89 -2.11 16.90 -21.55
CA GLN A 89 -2.92 17.12 -22.74
C GLN A 89 -2.64 16.09 -23.85
N GLU A 90 -1.39 15.61 -23.96
CA GLU A 90 -0.98 14.66 -25.01
C GLU A 90 -1.35 13.21 -24.66
N THR A 91 -1.46 12.89 -23.36
CA THR A 91 -1.79 11.53 -22.89
C THR A 91 -3.27 11.17 -23.07
N PHE A 92 -4.17 12.15 -23.04
CA PHE A 92 -5.60 11.90 -23.24
C PHE A 92 -5.94 11.53 -24.68
N ASN A 93 -5.32 12.18 -25.66
CA ASN A 93 -5.58 11.90 -27.08
C ASN A 93 -5.20 10.46 -27.44
N THR A 94 -4.06 9.98 -26.94
CA THR A 94 -3.61 8.60 -27.19
C THR A 94 -4.46 7.57 -26.44
N THR A 95 -4.86 7.85 -25.19
CA THR A 95 -5.76 6.96 -24.43
C THR A 95 -7.13 6.84 -25.09
N LEU A 96 -7.67 7.94 -25.64
CA LEU A 96 -8.97 7.95 -26.31
C LEU A 96 -8.93 7.10 -27.59
N ILE A 97 -7.88 7.26 -28.42
CA ILE A 97 -7.69 6.44 -29.63
C ILE A 97 -7.60 4.94 -29.26
N VAL A 98 -6.80 4.58 -28.25
CA VAL A 98 -6.67 3.18 -27.81
C VAL A 98 -7.99 2.65 -27.27
N SER A 99 -8.70 3.42 -26.44
CA SER A 99 -9.99 3.00 -25.87
C SER A 99 -11.04 2.76 -26.95
N ALA A 100 -11.07 3.60 -28.00
CA ALA A 100 -11.97 3.42 -29.13
C ALA A 100 -11.62 2.15 -29.93
N ALA A 101 -10.34 1.89 -30.18
CA ALA A 101 -9.90 0.68 -30.87
C ALA A 101 -10.23 -0.60 -30.08
N THR A 102 -9.99 -0.60 -28.76
CA THR A 102 -10.33 -1.75 -27.90
C THR A 102 -11.85 -1.95 -27.80
N ALA A 103 -12.64 -0.88 -27.71
CA ALA A 103 -14.10 -0.97 -27.71
C ALA A 103 -14.62 -1.57 -29.03
N ALA A 104 -14.07 -1.16 -30.18
CA ALA A 104 -14.41 -1.73 -31.47
C ALA A 104 -14.09 -3.23 -31.54
N MET A 105 -12.89 -3.64 -31.11
CA MET A 105 -12.51 -5.05 -31.06
C MET A 105 -13.41 -5.88 -30.14
N SER A 106 -13.73 -5.35 -28.95
CA SER A 106 -14.65 -5.98 -28.00
C SER A 106 -16.04 -6.19 -28.59
N LEU A 107 -16.54 -5.21 -29.36
CA LEU A 107 -17.86 -5.28 -29.97
C LEU A 107 -17.92 -6.33 -31.09
N ILE A 108 -16.85 -6.43 -31.89
CA ILE A 108 -16.71 -7.44 -32.95
C ILE A 108 -16.70 -8.85 -32.34
N LEU A 109 -15.85 -9.08 -31.34
CA LEU A 109 -15.77 -10.38 -30.65
C LEU A 109 -17.13 -10.72 -30.04
N TRP A 110 -17.71 -9.83 -29.24
CA TRP A 110 -19.01 -10.04 -28.62
C TRP A 110 -20.11 -10.38 -29.63
N GLY A 111 -20.16 -9.68 -30.77
CA GLY A 111 -21.13 -9.97 -31.83
C GLY A 111 -20.96 -11.37 -32.42
N LEU A 112 -19.71 -11.77 -32.69
CA LEU A 112 -19.38 -13.09 -33.21
C LEU A 112 -19.70 -14.19 -32.21
N ASP A 113 -19.32 -14.02 -30.95
CA ASP A 113 -19.61 -14.96 -29.85
C ASP A 113 -21.12 -15.17 -29.69
N ASN A 114 -21.93 -14.10 -29.70
CA ASN A 114 -23.39 -14.21 -29.63
C ASN A 114 -23.98 -14.94 -30.84
N LEU A 115 -23.44 -14.70 -32.04
CA LEU A 115 -23.88 -15.37 -33.25
C LEU A 115 -23.58 -16.87 -33.21
N LEU A 116 -22.37 -17.25 -32.76
CA LEU A 116 -21.98 -18.65 -32.57
C LEU A 116 -22.89 -19.35 -31.58
N VAL A 117 -23.13 -18.77 -30.40
CA VAL A 117 -24.02 -19.34 -29.38
C VAL A 117 -25.44 -19.50 -29.92
N ARG A 118 -25.94 -18.53 -30.68
CA ARG A 118 -27.27 -18.63 -31.30
C ARG A 118 -27.36 -19.78 -32.30
N ILE A 119 -26.34 -19.98 -33.12
CA ILE A 119 -26.28 -21.11 -34.08
C ILE A 119 -26.19 -22.45 -33.34
N ILE A 120 -25.31 -22.55 -32.34
CA ILE A 120 -25.13 -23.77 -31.54
C ILE A 120 -26.44 -24.13 -30.82
N SER A 121 -27.09 -23.14 -30.18
CA SER A 121 -28.37 -23.33 -29.50
C SER A 121 -29.49 -23.74 -30.46
N PHE A 122 -29.50 -23.22 -31.69
CA PHE A 122 -30.47 -23.61 -32.71
C PHE A 122 -30.27 -25.06 -33.14
N ILE A 123 -29.03 -25.48 -33.37
CA ILE A 123 -28.70 -26.85 -33.78
C ILE A 123 -28.97 -27.86 -32.65
N THR A 124 -28.57 -27.55 -31.41
CA THR A 124 -28.84 -28.45 -30.26
C THR A 124 -30.32 -28.47 -29.90
N GLY A 125 -31.03 -27.34 -30.02
CA GLY A 125 -32.47 -27.26 -29.76
C GLY A 125 -33.33 -28.03 -30.78
N LEU A 126 -32.84 -28.26 -31.99
CA LEU A 126 -33.50 -29.10 -33.01
C LEU A 126 -33.29 -30.61 -32.81
N ARG A 127 -32.44 -31.01 -31.86
CA ARG A 127 -32.09 -32.41 -31.59
C ARG A 127 -32.78 -32.97 -30.32
N PHE A 128 -33.77 -32.26 -29.79
CA PHE A 128 -34.76 -32.73 -28.80
C PHE A 128 -36.16 -32.58 -29.40
#